data_AF-R0CN22-F1
#
_entry.id   AF-R0CN22-F1
#
_cell.length_a   1.000
_cell.length_b   1.000
_cell.length_c   1.000
_cell.angle_alpha   90.00
_cell.angle_beta   90.00
_cell.angle_gamma   90.00
#
_symmetry.space_group_name_H-M   'P 1'
#
loop_
_entity.id
_entity.type
_entity.pdbx_description
1 polymer ?
#
loop_
_entity_poly.entity_id
_entity_poly.type
_entity_poly.pdbx_seq_one_letter_code
_entity_poly.pdbx_strand_id
1 'polypeptide(L)' 'MDNWKQVSDYGWEHPSGWAIALMRVHGEDAYMLSREAVIHGPFDSLWDAKARHAILVPSFEPAEISVTDAVGEASD' A
#
# COMPACT_ATOMS: atom_id res chain seq x y z
N MET A 1 1.33 -8.97 6.77
CA MET A 1 1.44 -9.16 5.30
C MET A 1 0.08 -9.11 4.64
N ASP A 2 -0.99 -9.38 5.38
CA ASP A 2 -2.38 -9.19 4.99
C ASP A 2 -2.72 -7.68 4.99
N ASN A 3 -3.71 -7.26 4.19
CA ASN A 3 -4.14 -5.88 3.86
C ASN A 3 -3.63 -5.32 2.52
N TRP A 4 -3.00 -6.12 1.66
CA TRP A 4 -2.81 -5.72 0.26
C TRP A 4 -4.09 -5.93 -0.53
N LYS A 5 -4.64 -4.85 -1.08
CA LYS A 5 -5.77 -4.88 -2.01
C LYS A 5 -5.23 -4.84 -3.44
N GLN A 6 -5.61 -5.81 -4.25
CA GLN A 6 -5.36 -5.73 -5.68
C GLN A 6 -6.34 -4.71 -6.30
N VAL A 7 -5.79 -3.70 -6.97
CA VAL A 7 -6.58 -2.64 -7.63
C VAL A 7 -6.58 -2.78 -9.14
N SER A 8 -5.65 -3.58 -9.70
CA SER A 8 -5.61 -3.97 -11.10
C SER A 8 -4.82 -5.27 -11.28
N ASP A 9 -4.80 -5.83 -12.49
CA ASP A 9 -4.01 -7.03 -12.82
C ASP A 9 -2.50 -6.87 -12.55
N TYR A 10 -2.03 -5.62 -12.52
CA TYR A 10 -0.63 -5.27 -12.36
C TYR A 10 -0.36 -4.44 -11.09
N GLY A 11 -1.35 -4.26 -10.20
CA GLY A 11 -1.26 -3.26 -9.13
C GLY A 11 -1.90 -3.69 -7.82
N TRP A 12 -1.18 -3.45 -6.72
CA TRP A 12 -1.65 -3.65 -5.35
C TRP A 12 -1.40 -2.41 -4.50
N GLU A 13 -2.32 -2.11 -3.61
CA GLU A 13 -2.23 -1.01 -2.66
C GLU A 13 -2.36 -1.53 -1.23
N HIS A 14 -1.66 -0.88 -0.31
CA HIS A 14 -1.75 -1.14 1.13
C HIS A 14 -2.25 0.13 1.84
N PRO A 15 -3.12 0.01 2.87
CA PRO A 15 -3.64 1.15 3.65
C PRO A 15 -2.57 2.08 4.23
N SER A 16 -1.32 1.63 4.31
CA SER A 16 -0.17 2.44 4.69
C SER A 16 0.33 3.43 3.63
N GLY A 17 -0.39 3.55 2.50
CA GLY A 17 0.01 4.37 1.36
C GLY A 17 1.14 3.77 0.53
N TRP A 18 1.46 2.49 0.72
CA TRP A 18 2.44 1.78 -0.11
C TRP A 18 1.71 1.10 -1.27
N ALA A 19 2.35 1.06 -2.43
CA ALA A 19 1.84 0.41 -3.63
C ALA A 19 2.88 -0.56 -4.20
N ILE A 20 2.43 -1.65 -4.81
CA ILE A 20 3.23 -2.57 -5.61
C ILE A 20 2.71 -2.53 -7.03
N ALA A 21 3.61 -2.37 -8.00
CA ALA A 21 3.28 -2.46 -9.41
C ALA A 21 4.12 -3.54 -10.09
N LEU A 22 3.48 -4.35 -10.93
CA LEU A 22 4.15 -5.26 -11.86
C LEU A 22 4.46 -4.47 -13.13
N MET A 23 5.74 -4.33 -13.45
CA MET A 23 6.23 -3.55 -14.57
C MET A 23 7.29 -4.33 -15.34
N ARG A 24 7.46 -3.99 -16.62
CA ARG A 24 8.53 -4.57 -17.43
C ARG A 24 9.80 -3.74 -17.28
N VAL A 25 10.82 -4.29 -16.63
CA VAL A 25 12.10 -3.65 -16.36
C VAL A 25 13.17 -4.41 -17.16
N HIS A 26 13.87 -3.71 -18.05
CA HIS A 26 14.85 -4.32 -18.97
C HIS A 26 14.33 -5.52 -19.80
N GLY A 27 13.01 -5.59 -20.04
CA GLY A 27 12.38 -6.66 -20.82
C GLY A 27 11.81 -7.80 -19.99
N GLU A 28 12.05 -7.81 -18.69
CA GLU A 28 11.57 -8.82 -17.74
C GLU A 28 10.47 -8.25 -16.84
N ASP A 29 9.50 -9.08 -16.46
CA ASP A 29 8.43 -8.66 -15.57
C ASP A 29 8.96 -8.65 -14.12
N ALA A 30 8.82 -7.52 -13.44
CA ALA A 30 9.31 -7.32 -12.08
C ALA A 30 8.35 -6.49 -11.24
N TYR A 31 8.35 -6.74 -9.93
CA TYR A 31 7.54 -6.03 -8.96
C TYR A 31 8.32 -4.86 -8.37
N MET A 32 7.72 -3.68 -8.37
CA MET A 32 8.26 -2.46 -7.81
C MET A 32 7.43 -2.04 -6.61
N LEU A 33 8.05 -1.86 -5.45
CA LEU A 33 7.41 -1.36 -4.24
C LEU A 33 7.66 0.15 -4.14
N SER A 34 6.61 0.95 -3.95
CA SER A 34 6.74 2.39 -3.88
C SER A 34 5.82 3.03 -2.84
N ARG A 35 6.23 4.19 -2.33
CA ARG A 35 5.42 5.11 -1.56
C ARG A 35 5.91 6.52 -1.83
N GLU A 36 5.03 7.37 -2.34
CA GLU A 36 5.37 8.75 -2.74
C GLU A 36 6.60 8.77 -3.67
N ALA A 37 7.71 9.38 -3.25
CA ALA A 37 8.95 9.45 -4.02
C ALA A 37 9.93 8.27 -3.78
N VAL A 38 9.61 7.37 -2.85
CA VAL A 38 10.48 6.23 -2.49
C VAL A 38 10.11 5.01 -3.33
N ILE A 39 11.11 4.41 -3.96
CA ILE A 39 10.96 3.20 -4.79
C ILE A 39 12.00 2.15 -4.34
N HIS A 40 11.55 0.90 -4.25
CA HIS A 40 12.36 -0.28 -3.97
C HIS A 40 12.08 -1.38 -5.00
N GLY A 41 13.11 -2.17 -5.32
CA GLY A 41 13.06 -3.22 -6.34
C GLY A 41 14.10 -2.99 -7.44
N PRO A 42 14.00 -3.69 -8.58
CA PRO A 42 12.96 -4.68 -8.91
C PRO A 42 12.99 -5.92 -8.00
N PHE A 43 11.83 -6.54 -7.79
CA PHE A 43 11.67 -7.82 -7.11
C PHE A 43 11.13 -8.87 -8.08
N ASP A 44 11.62 -10.10 -7.98
CA ASP A 44 11.24 -11.20 -8.86
C ASP A 44 9.82 -11.73 -8.57
N SER A 45 9.32 -11.50 -7.35
CA SER A 45 8.01 -11.97 -6.92
C SER A 45 7.23 -10.92 -6.12
N LEU A 46 5.89 -11.01 -6.19
CA LEU A 46 4.99 -10.21 -5.36
C LEU A 46 5.25 -10.45 -3.86
N TRP A 47 5.65 -11.67 -3.49
CA TRP A 47 5.96 -12.02 -2.11
C TRP A 47 7.17 -11.22 -1.58
N ASP A 48 8.24 -11.11 -2.37
CA ASP A 48 9.46 -10.41 -1.96
C ASP A 48 9.20 -8.90 -1.77
N ALA A 49 8.40 -8.30 -2.64
CA ALA A 49 7.96 -6.92 -2.49
C ALA A 49 7.16 -6.72 -1.19
N LYS A 50 6.24 -7.65 -0.85
CA LYS A 50 5.47 -7.62 0.40
C LYS A 50 6.35 -7.86 1.63
N ALA A 51 7.34 -8.74 1.54
CA ALA A 51 8.30 -8.98 2.61
C ALA A 51 9.16 -7.74 2.87
N ARG A 52 9.59 -7.04 1.81
CA ARG A 52 10.31 -5.77 1.94
C ARG A 52 9.45 -4.72 2.64
N HIS A 53 8.17 -4.60 2.29
CA HIS A 53 7.24 -3.71 2.98
C HIS A 53 7.13 -4.02 4.48
N ALA A 54 7.01 -5.30 4.86
CA ALA A 54 6.92 -5.71 6.26
C ALA A 54 8.13 -5.29 7.10
N ILE A 55 9.33 -5.20 6.49
CA ILE A 55 10.54 -4.69 7.15
C ILE A 55 10.50 -3.16 7.30
N LEU A 56 9.97 -2.45 6.30
CA LEU A 56 9.96 -0.98 6.25
C LEU A 56 8.84 -0.36 7.10
N VAL A 57 7.74 -1.09 7.31
CA VAL A 57 6.60 -0.64 8.12
C VAL A 57 6.32 -1.69 9.21
N PRO A 58 7.15 -1.75 10.26
CA PRO A 58 7.04 -2.80 11.28
C PRO A 58 5.83 -2.67 12.22
N SER A 59 5.02 -1.62 12.11
CA SER A 59 3.76 -1.47 12.85
C SER A 59 2.89 -0.45 12.13
N PHE A 60 1.92 -0.92 11.33
CA PHE A 60 0.84 -0.06 10.87
C PHE A 60 -0.33 -0.27 11.82
N GLU A 61 -0.48 0.62 12.80
CA GLU A 61 -1.75 0.76 13.51
C GLU A 61 -2.69 1.47 12.53
N PRO A 62 -3.77 0.83 12.04
CA PRO A 62 -4.71 1.54 11.19
C PRO A 62 -5.24 2.73 11.99
N ALA A 63 -5.01 3.95 11.48
CA ALA A 63 -5.60 5.13 12.09
C ALA A 63 -7.11 4.92 12.11
N GLU A 64 -7.68 4.69 13.31
CA GLU A 64 -9.11 4.69 13.51
C GLU A 64 -9.64 6.04 13.04
N ILE A 65 -10.25 6.05 11.86
CA ILE A 65 -11.10 7.14 11.40
C ILE A 65 -12.30 7.13 12.34
N SER A 66 -12.14 7.84 13.46
CA SER A 66 -13.25 8.17 14.35
C SER A 66 -14.13 9.15 13.57
N VAL A 67 -15.12 8.59 12.87
CA VAL A 67 -16.22 9.37 12.31
C VAL A 67 -16.99 9.90 13.52
N THR A 68 -16.63 11.08 14.02
CA THR A 68 -17.54 11.80 14.91
C THR A 68 -18.67 12.32 14.06
N ASP A 69 -19.74 11.53 14.11
CA ASP A 69 -21.08 11.77 13.62
C ASP A 69 -21.52 13.22 13.90
N ALA A 70 -22.02 13.86 12.85
CA ALA A 70 -22.59 15.18 12.91
C ALA A 70 -23.92 15.14 13.68
N VAL A 71 -23.98 15.79 14.86
CA VAL A 71 -25.26 16.22 15.42
C VAL A 71 -25.31 17.74 15.35
N GLY A 72 -26.21 18.24 14.49
CA GLY A 72 -26.55 19.65 14.42
C GLY A 72 -27.25 20.08 15.69
N GLU A 73 -26.75 21.14 16.31
CA GLU A 73 -27.46 21.83 17.38
C GLU A 73 -28.22 22.99 16.72
N ALA A 74 -29.53 22.78 16.51
CA ALA A 74 -30.47 23.82 16.15
C ALA A 74 -30.75 24.66 17.40
N SER A 75 -30.54 25.97 17.27
CA SER A 75 -30.88 26.98 18.26
C SER A 75 -32.41 27.11 18.42
N ASP A 76 -32.87 27.25 19.66
CA ASP A 76 -34.06 28.03 20.04
C ASP A 76 -33.77 28.75 21.37
#